data_AF-A0A4U5MWC5-F1
#
_entry.id   AF-A0A4U5MWC5-F1
#
_cell.length_a   1.000
_cell.length_b   1.000
_cell.length_c   1.000
_cell.angle_alpha   90.00
_cell.angle_beta   90.00
_cell.angle_gamma   90.00
#
_symmetry.space_group_name_H-M   'P 1'
#
loop_
_entity.id
_entity.type
_entity.pdbx_description
1 polymer ?
#
loop_
_entity_poly.entity_id
_entity_poly.type
_entity_poly.pdbx_seq_one_letter_code
_entity_poly.pdbx_strand_id
1 'polypeptide(L)'
;MSSQLRVSLLALLSIISIIAQATAVSVPLSSTFKYVNEGEFGDYIVEYGANYRVLDPFNSPFQLCFYNTTPNAFTLALRMGTVRSTSTMRWVWEANRGNPVGENATLTFGEDGNLVLADADGRIAWQTNTANKGVVHFQVQPNGNMVLQDVKGYFIWQSFDYPTDTLLVGQSLRAGGAARLVSRRSEKQNSNGAYSLVMEPKRLAIYYKSPSSSKSKLYYTSDRFTVKNGRLQYVTFQSEPVTEEGFSYDLALEFSTGGNAILATPKYNSTLSFLRLGVDGNVKVYTYNDKVDIGAWEVTFTLFPGGKP
;
A
#
# COMPACT_ATOMS: atom_id res chain seq x y z
N MET A 1 -47.11 70.05 -19.64
CA MET A 1 -46.51 69.61 -20.93
C MET A 1 -45.12 69.09 -20.66
N SER A 2 -44.77 68.00 -21.34
CA SER A 2 -43.62 67.11 -21.13
C SER A 2 -42.24 67.77 -21.17
N SER A 3 -41.32 67.28 -20.33
CA SER A 3 -39.92 67.08 -20.76
C SER A 3 -39.33 65.87 -20.04
N GLN A 4 -39.22 64.78 -20.79
CA GLN A 4 -38.53 63.54 -20.44
C GLN A 4 -37.00 63.69 -20.53
N LEU A 5 -36.33 62.78 -19.81
CA LEU A 5 -34.97 62.26 -20.00
C LEU A 5 -33.79 63.21 -19.77
N ARG A 6 -33.06 62.94 -18.68
CA ARG A 6 -31.64 62.52 -18.73
C ARG A 6 -31.23 61.93 -17.37
N VAL A 7 -31.26 60.60 -17.32
CA VAL A 7 -30.52 59.82 -16.33
C VAL A 7 -29.05 59.90 -16.74
N SER A 8 -28.17 60.30 -15.83
CA SER A 8 -26.73 60.00 -15.94
C SER A 8 -26.11 59.79 -14.56
N LEU A 9 -26.14 58.52 -14.17
CA LEU A 9 -24.92 57.74 -13.96
C LEU A 9 -23.92 58.27 -12.92
N LEU A 10 -24.32 58.37 -11.64
CA LEU A 10 -23.36 58.63 -10.55
C LEU A 10 -23.63 57.86 -9.25
N ALA A 11 -24.51 56.86 -9.26
CA ALA A 11 -24.80 56.06 -8.07
C ALA A 11 -25.03 54.58 -8.42
N LEU A 12 -24.11 53.95 -9.14
CA LEU A 12 -24.08 52.49 -9.23
C LEU A 12 -22.65 52.05 -9.53
N LEU A 13 -22.15 51.12 -8.71
CA LEU A 13 -20.88 50.39 -8.77
C LEU A 13 -19.86 50.74 -7.67
N SER A 14 -20.30 50.61 -6.42
CA SER A 14 -19.41 50.24 -5.31
C SER A 14 -19.92 48.96 -4.65
N ILE A 15 -19.98 47.88 -5.45
CA ILE A 15 -19.93 46.52 -4.92
C ILE A 15 -18.63 45.95 -5.47
N ILE A 16 -17.56 46.13 -4.73
CA ILE A 16 -16.34 45.34 -4.93
C ILE A 16 -16.75 43.91 -4.59
N SER A 17 -17.02 43.11 -5.62
CA SER A 17 -17.06 41.66 -5.48
C SER A 17 -15.68 41.23 -5.01
N ILE A 18 -15.55 40.95 -3.72
CA ILE A 18 -14.47 40.13 -3.20
C ILE A 18 -14.72 38.74 -3.77
N ILE A 19 -14.22 38.51 -4.98
CA ILE A 19 -13.96 37.16 -5.45
C ILE A 19 -12.79 36.71 -4.58
N ALA A 20 -13.08 35.97 -3.52
CA ALA A 20 -12.08 35.10 -2.93
C ALA A 20 -11.66 34.16 -4.07
N GLN A 21 -10.55 34.47 -4.74
CA GLN A 21 -9.83 33.45 -5.49
C GLN A 21 -9.35 32.46 -4.44
N ALA A 22 -10.17 31.44 -4.17
CA ALA A 22 -9.66 30.22 -3.62
C ALA A 22 -8.69 29.70 -4.67
N THR A 23 -7.40 29.98 -4.51
CA THR A 23 -6.37 29.32 -5.30
C THR A 23 -6.56 27.83 -5.02
N ALA A 24 -7.00 27.09 -6.03
CA ALA A 24 -7.03 25.64 -5.93
C ALA A 24 -5.60 25.21 -5.61
N VAL A 25 -5.41 24.58 -4.45
CA VAL A 25 -4.10 24.06 -4.06
C VAL A 25 -3.73 23.01 -5.09
N SER A 26 -2.73 23.31 -5.92
CA SER A 26 -2.19 22.42 -6.93
C SER A 26 -0.81 21.92 -6.50
N VAL A 27 -0.43 20.76 -7.02
CA VAL A 27 0.93 20.24 -6.86
C VAL A 27 1.89 21.16 -7.61
N PRO A 28 3.00 21.63 -6.99
CA PRO A 28 4.02 22.37 -7.71
C PRO A 28 4.57 21.57 -8.89
N LEU A 29 4.81 22.20 -10.05
CA LEU A 29 5.33 21.52 -11.24
C LEU A 29 6.61 20.72 -10.96
N SER A 30 7.50 21.23 -10.11
CA SER A 30 8.74 20.55 -9.68
C SER A 30 8.50 19.25 -8.89
N SER A 31 7.28 19.06 -8.38
CA SER A 31 6.86 17.88 -7.60
C SER A 31 5.96 16.94 -8.40
N THR A 32 5.61 17.29 -9.64
CA THR A 32 4.90 16.41 -10.58
C THR A 32 5.88 15.47 -11.28
N PHE A 33 5.39 14.34 -11.80
CA PHE A 33 6.19 13.44 -12.61
C PHE A 33 5.34 12.63 -13.58
N LYS A 34 5.99 12.13 -14.64
CA LYS A 34 5.42 11.15 -15.57
C LYS A 34 6.49 10.13 -15.93
N TYR A 35 6.28 8.89 -15.52
CA TYR A 35 7.13 7.76 -15.89
C TYR A 35 6.45 6.95 -16.97
N VAL A 36 7.23 6.54 -17.97
CA VAL A 36 6.80 5.61 -19.03
C VAL A 36 7.39 4.24 -18.71
N ASN A 37 6.57 3.20 -18.80
CA ASN A 37 6.99 1.82 -18.65
C ASN A 37 7.70 1.37 -19.93
N GLU A 38 8.99 1.69 -20.05
CA GLU A 38 9.85 1.35 -21.19
C GLU A 38 11.31 1.14 -20.74
N GLY A 39 12.15 0.61 -21.63
CA GLY A 39 13.57 0.39 -21.38
C GLY A 39 13.92 -0.99 -20.80
N GLU A 40 15.17 -1.12 -20.37
CA GLU A 40 15.73 -2.39 -19.89
C GLU A 40 15.16 -2.81 -18.53
N PHE A 41 15.13 -4.11 -18.28
CA PHE A 41 14.77 -4.66 -16.98
C PHE A 41 15.94 -4.65 -16.01
N GLY A 42 15.66 -4.60 -14.71
CA GLY A 42 16.70 -4.68 -13.68
C GLY A 42 17.34 -6.07 -13.61
N ASP A 43 18.63 -6.10 -13.27
CA ASP A 43 19.47 -7.31 -13.35
C ASP A 43 19.34 -8.26 -12.14
N TYR A 44 18.80 -7.77 -11.02
CA TYR A 44 18.80 -8.51 -9.75
C TYR A 44 17.52 -9.33 -9.51
N ILE A 45 17.65 -10.42 -8.78
CA ILE A 45 16.54 -11.34 -8.50
C ILE A 45 15.46 -10.65 -7.64
N VAL A 46 14.23 -10.71 -8.14
CA VAL A 46 13.01 -10.29 -7.44
C VAL A 46 12.06 -11.46 -7.28
N GLU A 47 11.15 -11.34 -6.32
CA GLU A 47 10.14 -12.34 -6.02
C GLU A 47 9.33 -12.73 -7.26
N TYR A 48 9.01 -14.02 -7.34
CA TYR A 48 8.33 -14.69 -8.46
C TYR A 48 9.14 -14.84 -9.76
N GLY A 49 10.42 -14.49 -9.74
CA GLY A 49 11.25 -14.47 -10.96
C GLY A 49 10.69 -13.49 -11.99
N ALA A 50 10.15 -12.36 -11.50
CA ALA A 50 9.59 -11.32 -12.33
C ALA A 50 10.70 -10.52 -13.03
N ASN A 51 10.37 -9.91 -14.17
CA ASN A 51 11.12 -8.76 -14.65
C ASN A 51 10.56 -7.50 -14.01
N TYR A 52 11.37 -6.45 -13.91
CA TYR A 52 10.95 -5.20 -13.30
C TYR A 52 11.74 -4.00 -13.82
N ARG A 53 11.15 -2.82 -13.69
CA ARG A 53 11.77 -1.52 -13.94
C ARG A 53 11.56 -0.64 -12.73
N VAL A 54 12.65 -0.07 -12.22
CA VAL A 54 12.62 0.80 -11.05
C VAL A 54 12.16 2.20 -11.44
N LEU A 55 11.48 2.87 -10.53
CA LEU A 55 11.11 4.28 -10.63
C LEU A 55 11.83 5.08 -9.56
N ASP A 56 11.97 6.39 -9.76
CA ASP A 56 12.67 7.27 -8.80
C ASP A 56 11.94 7.45 -7.46
N PRO A 57 10.61 7.27 -7.32
CA PRO A 57 10.01 7.29 -6.00
C PRO A 57 10.49 6.10 -5.15
N PHE A 58 11.37 6.38 -4.20
CA PHE A 58 11.94 5.39 -3.29
C PHE A 58 12.23 5.99 -1.91
N ASN A 59 12.34 5.09 -0.93
CA ASN A 59 12.93 5.35 0.37
C ASN A 59 13.54 4.04 0.86
N SER A 60 14.86 3.93 0.82
CA SER A 60 15.55 2.65 1.02
C SER A 60 15.10 1.96 2.32
N PRO A 61 14.73 0.67 2.29
CA PRO A 61 14.91 -0.29 1.19
C PRO A 61 13.68 -0.44 0.27
N PHE A 62 12.73 0.50 0.31
CA PHE A 62 11.51 0.50 -0.49
C PHE A 62 11.68 1.27 -1.79
N GLN A 63 11.18 0.72 -2.90
CA GLN A 63 11.21 1.41 -4.19
C GLN A 63 10.01 1.05 -5.05
N LEU A 64 9.45 2.04 -5.74
CA LEU A 64 8.35 1.82 -6.65
C LEU A 64 8.86 1.24 -7.98
N CYS A 65 8.14 0.28 -8.55
CA CYS A 65 8.54 -0.40 -9.78
C CYS A 65 7.33 -0.73 -10.65
N PHE A 66 7.56 -0.83 -11.96
CA PHE A 66 6.77 -1.71 -12.81
C PHE A 66 7.35 -3.11 -12.72
N TYR A 67 6.51 -4.14 -12.64
CA TYR A 67 6.98 -5.53 -12.70
C TYR A 67 6.01 -6.43 -13.46
N ASN A 68 6.50 -7.52 -14.04
CA ASN A 68 5.66 -8.53 -14.67
C ASN A 68 6.17 -9.96 -14.48
N THR A 69 5.23 -10.89 -14.32
CA THR A 69 5.47 -12.35 -14.38
C THR A 69 4.93 -12.98 -15.68
N THR A 70 4.34 -12.17 -16.54
CA THR A 70 3.81 -12.55 -17.85
C THR A 70 4.23 -11.45 -18.84
N PRO A 71 4.78 -11.79 -20.02
CA PRO A 71 5.22 -10.80 -21.00
C PRO A 71 4.13 -9.76 -21.27
N ASN A 72 4.52 -8.48 -21.29
CA ASN A 72 3.64 -7.34 -21.55
C ASN A 72 2.41 -7.20 -20.61
N ALA A 73 2.45 -7.78 -19.42
CA ALA A 73 1.39 -7.63 -18.40
C ALA A 73 1.98 -7.12 -17.09
N PHE A 74 2.11 -5.80 -16.99
CA PHE A 74 2.79 -5.10 -15.90
C PHE A 74 1.88 -4.67 -14.77
N THR A 75 2.45 -4.66 -13.58
CA THR A 75 1.85 -4.20 -12.33
C THR A 75 2.74 -3.12 -11.73
N LEU A 76 2.15 -2.03 -11.25
CA LEU A 76 2.83 -1.07 -10.40
C LEU A 76 2.88 -1.60 -8.97
N ALA A 77 4.08 -1.71 -8.40
CA ALA A 77 4.28 -2.31 -7.09
C ALA A 77 5.40 -1.66 -6.31
N LEU A 78 5.32 -1.75 -4.98
CA LEU A 78 6.42 -1.37 -4.10
C LEU A 78 7.25 -2.62 -3.80
N ARG A 79 8.55 -2.58 -4.13
CA ARG A 79 9.51 -3.60 -3.68
C ARG A 79 10.12 -3.21 -2.34
N MET A 80 10.61 -4.20 -1.62
CA MET A 80 11.43 -4.07 -0.43
C MET A 80 12.69 -4.92 -0.56
N GLY A 81 13.83 -4.37 -0.15
CA GLY A 81 15.14 -5.01 -0.14
C GLY A 81 16.16 -4.23 -0.97
N THR A 82 17.44 -4.41 -0.67
CA THR A 82 18.54 -3.72 -1.37
C THR A 82 19.28 -4.69 -2.29
N VAL A 83 19.79 -4.17 -3.41
CA VAL A 83 20.64 -4.92 -4.34
C VAL A 83 21.94 -5.40 -3.72
N ARG A 84 22.39 -4.74 -2.64
CA ARG A 84 23.58 -5.10 -1.87
C ARG A 84 23.46 -6.48 -1.21
N SER A 85 22.26 -6.84 -0.75
CA SER A 85 22.05 -8.04 0.07
C SER A 85 22.10 -9.37 -0.69
N THR A 86 22.33 -9.35 -2.01
CA THR A 86 22.28 -10.51 -2.93
C THR A 86 21.05 -11.43 -2.74
N SER A 87 20.03 -10.92 -2.06
CA SER A 87 18.85 -11.67 -1.62
C SER A 87 17.67 -11.28 -2.48
N THR A 88 16.71 -12.19 -2.64
CA THR A 88 15.48 -11.92 -3.39
C THR A 88 14.72 -10.73 -2.80
N MET A 89 14.63 -9.64 -3.55
CA MET A 89 13.77 -8.50 -3.17
C MET A 89 12.29 -8.89 -3.30
N ARG A 90 11.43 -8.35 -2.44
CA ARG A 90 10.03 -8.82 -2.30
C ARG A 90 9.03 -7.72 -2.62
N TRP A 91 7.91 -8.08 -3.24
CA TRP A 91 6.83 -7.14 -3.58
C TRP A 91 5.91 -6.96 -2.38
N VAL A 92 5.91 -5.81 -1.72
CA VAL A 92 5.17 -5.62 -0.45
C VAL A 92 3.83 -4.89 -0.62
N TRP A 93 3.57 -4.32 -1.80
CA TRP A 93 2.31 -3.67 -2.13
C TRP A 93 2.12 -3.62 -3.66
N GLU A 94 0.88 -3.65 -4.14
CA GLU A 94 0.55 -3.57 -5.58
C GLU A 94 -0.69 -2.73 -5.84
N ALA A 95 -0.66 -1.92 -6.90
CA ALA A 95 -1.74 -1.01 -7.26
C ALA A 95 -2.86 -1.71 -8.04
N ASN A 96 -2.47 -2.41 -9.11
CA ASN A 96 -3.37 -2.88 -10.17
C ASN A 96 -3.36 -4.40 -10.33
N ARG A 97 -3.28 -5.14 -9.22
CA ARG A 97 -3.38 -6.62 -9.20
C ARG A 97 -4.64 -7.07 -9.95
N GLY A 98 -4.46 -7.93 -10.96
CA GLY A 98 -5.55 -8.43 -11.81
C GLY A 98 -6.04 -7.47 -12.90
N ASN A 99 -5.45 -6.26 -13.01
CA ASN A 99 -5.74 -5.29 -14.07
C ASN A 99 -4.41 -4.77 -14.67
N PRO A 100 -3.65 -5.63 -15.37
CA PRO A 100 -2.32 -5.27 -15.87
C PRO A 100 -2.38 -4.17 -16.94
N VAL A 101 -1.23 -3.53 -17.14
CA VAL A 101 -0.96 -2.59 -18.24
C VAL A 101 0.15 -3.11 -19.15
N GLY A 102 0.26 -2.58 -20.36
CA GLY A 102 1.33 -2.96 -21.31
C GLY A 102 2.63 -2.18 -21.15
N GLU A 103 3.55 -2.43 -22.09
CA GLU A 103 4.62 -1.51 -22.46
C GLU A 103 4.05 -0.13 -22.79
N ASN A 104 4.84 0.92 -22.56
CA ASN A 104 4.48 2.33 -22.75
C ASN A 104 3.33 2.84 -21.86
N ALA A 105 2.84 2.03 -20.91
CA ALA A 105 1.97 2.49 -19.85
C ALA A 105 2.63 3.62 -19.04
N THR A 106 1.84 4.50 -18.44
CA THR A 106 2.37 5.66 -17.74
C THR A 106 1.90 5.72 -16.29
N LEU A 107 2.83 6.03 -15.39
CA LEU A 107 2.51 6.49 -14.04
C LEU A 107 2.69 8.00 -14.00
N THR A 108 1.59 8.73 -13.78
CA THR A 108 1.59 10.19 -13.77
C THR A 108 1.12 10.70 -12.41
N PHE A 109 1.85 11.65 -11.84
CA PHE A 109 1.40 12.48 -10.73
C PHE A 109 1.29 13.92 -11.23
N GLY A 110 0.05 14.38 -11.43
CA GLY A 110 -0.25 15.65 -12.07
C GLY A 110 -0.43 16.82 -11.10
N GLU A 111 -0.59 18.02 -11.66
CA GLU A 111 -0.87 19.26 -10.90
C GLU A 111 -2.20 19.19 -10.11
N ASP A 112 -3.14 18.37 -10.57
CA ASP A 112 -4.40 18.10 -9.88
C ASP A 112 -4.23 17.27 -8.60
N GLY A 113 -3.02 16.72 -8.36
CA GLY A 113 -2.73 15.93 -7.17
C GLY A 113 -3.21 14.48 -7.25
N ASN A 114 -3.56 13.99 -8.44
CA ASN A 114 -3.92 12.58 -8.65
C ASN A 114 -2.71 11.78 -9.12
N LEU A 115 -2.48 10.64 -8.47
CA LEU A 115 -1.54 9.62 -8.97
C LEU A 115 -2.32 8.60 -9.81
N VAL A 116 -1.98 8.50 -11.10
CA VAL A 116 -2.71 7.76 -12.13
C VAL A 116 -1.79 6.79 -12.86
N LEU A 117 -2.19 5.53 -12.92
CA LEU A 117 -1.62 4.51 -13.78
C LEU A 117 -2.55 4.29 -14.99
N ALA A 118 -2.08 4.63 -16.18
CA ALA A 118 -2.81 4.45 -17.43
C ALA A 118 -2.02 3.58 -18.40
N ASP A 119 -2.72 2.74 -19.16
CA ASP A 119 -2.15 1.97 -20.25
C ASP A 119 -1.84 2.87 -21.46
N ALA A 120 -1.11 2.36 -22.45
CA ALA A 120 -0.67 3.16 -23.61
C ALA A 120 -1.82 3.71 -24.46
N ASP A 121 -2.99 3.06 -24.42
CA ASP A 121 -4.23 3.50 -25.08
C ASP A 121 -5.03 4.53 -24.27
N GLY A 122 -4.53 4.94 -23.10
CA GLY A 122 -5.18 5.87 -22.19
C GLY A 122 -6.15 5.23 -21.19
N ARG A 123 -6.33 3.91 -21.22
CA ARG A 123 -7.16 3.21 -20.25
C ARG A 123 -6.56 3.31 -18.85
N ILE A 124 -7.28 3.92 -17.92
CA ILE A 124 -6.85 4.00 -16.52
C ILE A 124 -6.98 2.61 -15.87
N ALA A 125 -5.84 2.03 -15.50
CA ALA A 125 -5.80 0.75 -14.82
C ALA A 125 -5.92 0.89 -13.29
N TRP A 126 -5.41 1.99 -12.75
CA TRP A 126 -5.51 2.34 -11.32
C TRP A 126 -5.29 3.83 -11.09
N GLN A 127 -5.88 4.38 -10.03
CA GLN A 127 -5.61 5.74 -9.58
C GLN A 127 -6.00 5.92 -8.11
N THR A 128 -5.45 6.97 -7.49
CA THR A 128 -5.70 7.34 -6.08
C THR A 128 -7.01 8.08 -5.85
N ASN A 129 -7.63 8.62 -6.92
CA ASN A 129 -8.85 9.43 -6.88
C ASN A 129 -8.71 10.67 -5.98
N THR A 130 -7.56 11.34 -6.05
CA THR A 130 -7.24 12.53 -5.25
C THR A 130 -7.23 13.84 -6.03
N ALA A 131 -7.64 13.81 -7.30
CA ALA A 131 -7.76 15.00 -8.15
C ALA A 131 -8.51 16.13 -7.43
N ASN A 132 -7.86 17.30 -7.35
CA ASN A 132 -8.34 18.53 -6.73
C ASN A 132 -8.72 18.41 -5.24
N LYS A 133 -8.16 17.44 -4.52
CA LYS A 133 -8.37 17.27 -3.06
C LYS A 133 -7.32 17.95 -2.18
N GLY A 134 -6.55 18.89 -2.75
CA GLY A 134 -5.56 19.68 -2.01
C GLY A 134 -4.24 18.96 -1.72
N VAL A 135 -3.93 17.91 -2.49
CA VAL A 135 -2.62 17.25 -2.46
C VAL A 135 -1.54 18.20 -2.96
N VAL A 136 -0.39 18.23 -2.28
CA VAL A 136 0.77 19.04 -2.70
C VAL A 136 2.03 18.25 -2.95
N HIS A 137 2.12 17.00 -2.46
CA HIS A 137 3.26 16.14 -2.73
C HIS A 137 2.93 14.65 -2.62
N PHE A 138 3.78 13.83 -3.23
CA PHE A 138 3.84 12.37 -3.13
C PHE A 138 5.17 11.96 -2.51
N GLN A 139 5.17 11.00 -1.59
CA GLN A 139 6.40 10.43 -1.06
C GLN A 139 6.25 8.97 -0.66
N VAL A 140 7.37 8.22 -0.73
CA VAL A 140 7.52 6.92 -0.07
C VAL A 140 8.17 7.16 1.30
N GLN A 141 7.50 6.75 2.36
CA GLN A 141 8.01 6.90 3.73
C GLN A 141 9.01 5.77 4.10
N PRO A 142 9.83 5.96 5.14
CA PRO A 142 10.80 4.95 5.58
C PRO A 142 10.21 3.59 5.99
N ASN A 143 8.91 3.53 6.32
CA ASN A 143 8.19 2.30 6.63
C ASN A 143 7.51 1.67 5.40
N GLY A 144 7.74 2.22 4.20
CA GLY A 144 7.11 1.78 2.96
C GLY A 144 5.70 2.32 2.71
N ASN A 145 5.18 3.19 3.58
CA ASN A 145 3.91 3.86 3.30
C ASN A 145 4.07 4.89 2.19
N MET A 146 3.31 4.75 1.11
CA MET A 146 3.28 5.75 0.05
C MET A 146 2.14 6.70 0.34
N VAL A 147 2.42 8.00 0.45
CA VAL A 147 1.44 8.99 0.89
C VAL A 147 1.30 10.14 -0.09
N LEU A 148 0.07 10.64 -0.21
CA LEU A 148 -0.27 11.93 -0.80
C LEU A 148 -0.76 12.82 0.33
N GLN A 149 -0.12 13.97 0.55
CA GLN A 149 -0.45 14.85 1.69
C GLN A 149 -0.83 16.26 1.24
N ASP A 150 -1.58 16.94 2.11
CA ASP A 150 -1.90 18.36 1.97
C ASP A 150 -0.78 19.26 2.53
N VAL A 151 -0.97 20.58 2.42
CA VAL A 151 -0.03 21.60 2.93
C VAL A 151 0.20 21.53 4.45
N LYS A 152 -0.69 20.88 5.20
CA LYS A 152 -0.58 20.70 6.66
C LYS A 152 0.08 19.36 7.01
N GLY A 153 0.43 18.55 6.02
CA GLY A 153 0.99 17.21 6.21
C GLY A 153 -0.06 16.14 6.52
N TYR A 154 -1.36 16.43 6.41
CA TYR A 154 -2.39 15.41 6.57
C TYR A 154 -2.44 14.49 5.36
N PHE A 155 -2.61 13.19 5.60
CA PHE A 155 -2.75 12.21 4.52
C PHE A 155 -4.10 12.39 3.83
N ILE A 156 -4.06 12.71 2.53
CA ILE A 156 -5.22 12.66 1.64
C ILE A 156 -5.41 11.25 1.09
N TRP A 157 -4.30 10.54 0.86
CA TRP A 157 -4.28 9.12 0.49
C TRP A 157 -3.01 8.47 1.04
N GLN A 158 -3.09 7.19 1.38
CA GLN A 158 -1.93 6.39 1.75
C GLN A 158 -2.09 4.93 1.30
N SER A 159 -0.99 4.28 0.90
CA SER A 159 -1.01 2.87 0.48
C SER A 159 -1.40 1.93 1.62
N PHE A 160 -1.13 2.33 2.86
CA PHE A 160 -1.45 1.54 4.04
C PHE A 160 -2.96 1.28 4.22
N ASP A 161 -3.83 2.13 3.66
CA ASP A 161 -5.28 1.93 3.67
C ASP A 161 -5.78 0.96 2.58
N TYR A 162 -4.88 0.52 1.69
CA TYR A 162 -5.18 -0.38 0.57
C TYR A 162 -4.20 -1.56 0.51
N PRO A 163 -4.12 -2.42 1.55
CA PRO A 163 -3.28 -3.61 1.53
C PRO A 163 -3.72 -4.61 0.45
N THR A 164 -2.77 -5.43 0.00
CA THR A 164 -3.01 -6.53 -0.94
C THR A 164 -3.05 -7.87 -0.20
N ASP A 165 -1.92 -8.58 -0.14
CA ASP A 165 -1.72 -9.80 0.65
C ASP A 165 -0.79 -9.59 1.86
N THR A 166 -0.32 -8.35 2.06
CA THR A 166 0.77 -8.02 2.96
C THR A 166 0.37 -6.88 3.92
N LEU A 167 0.85 -6.95 5.17
CA LEU A 167 0.92 -5.85 6.13
C LEU A 167 2.38 -5.53 6.44
N LEU A 168 2.80 -4.29 6.20
CA LEU A 168 4.08 -3.77 6.68
C LEU A 168 4.00 -3.40 8.17
N VAL A 169 5.15 -3.29 8.84
CA VAL A 169 5.21 -2.77 10.23
C VAL A 169 4.59 -1.36 10.27
N GLY A 170 3.72 -1.14 11.26
CA GLY A 170 2.92 0.08 11.42
C GLY A 170 1.61 0.10 10.61
N GLN A 171 1.38 -0.86 9.72
CA GLN A 171 0.14 -0.96 8.95
C GLN A 171 -0.96 -1.69 9.72
N SER A 172 -2.20 -1.23 9.57
CA SER A 172 -3.37 -1.82 10.23
C SER A 172 -4.41 -2.36 9.26
N LEU A 173 -5.04 -3.47 9.61
CA LEU A 173 -6.41 -3.76 9.15
C LEU A 173 -7.39 -2.91 9.96
N ARG A 174 -8.42 -2.34 9.34
CA ARG A 174 -9.34 -1.38 9.98
C ARG A 174 -10.80 -1.68 9.69
N ALA A 175 -11.64 -1.53 10.70
CA ALA A 175 -13.09 -1.60 10.57
C ALA A 175 -13.57 -0.38 9.78
N GLY A 176 -14.47 -0.59 8.82
CA GLY A 176 -14.93 0.49 7.92
C GLY A 176 -13.91 0.90 6.82
N GLY A 177 -12.74 0.25 6.76
CA GLY A 177 -11.75 0.40 5.69
C GLY A 177 -11.30 -0.95 5.14
N ALA A 178 -10.00 -1.09 4.88
CA ALA A 178 -9.44 -2.38 4.51
C ALA A 178 -9.37 -3.33 5.72
N ALA A 179 -10.38 -4.19 5.83
CA ALA A 179 -10.49 -5.18 6.91
C ALA A 179 -9.93 -6.57 6.52
N ARG A 180 -9.23 -6.70 5.38
CA ARG A 180 -8.70 -8.00 4.95
C ARG A 180 -7.46 -7.91 4.07
N LEU A 181 -6.69 -8.99 4.09
CA LEU A 181 -5.70 -9.34 3.06
C LEU A 181 -6.29 -10.41 2.13
N VAL A 182 -5.88 -10.42 0.88
CA VAL A 182 -6.27 -11.43 -0.12
C VAL A 182 -5.01 -11.98 -0.77
N SER A 183 -4.80 -13.29 -0.67
CA SER A 183 -3.60 -13.94 -1.22
C SER A 183 -3.46 -13.68 -2.70
N ARG A 184 -2.24 -13.76 -3.24
CA ARG A 184 -2.04 -13.90 -4.69
C ARG A 184 -2.58 -15.25 -5.16
N ARG A 185 -2.97 -15.35 -6.44
CA ARG A 185 -3.53 -16.56 -7.04
C ARG A 185 -2.50 -17.67 -7.22
N SER A 186 -1.33 -17.32 -7.76
CA SER A 186 -0.18 -18.21 -7.88
C SER A 186 1.08 -17.39 -8.15
N GLU A 187 2.25 -18.03 -8.14
CA GLU A 187 3.51 -17.35 -8.49
C GLU A 187 3.53 -16.80 -9.92
N LYS A 188 2.73 -17.36 -10.84
CA LYS A 188 2.69 -16.94 -12.25
C LYS A 188 1.52 -16.01 -12.57
N GLN A 189 0.41 -16.11 -11.86
CA GLN A 189 -0.80 -15.33 -12.12
C GLN A 189 -0.96 -14.20 -11.12
N ASN A 190 -0.70 -12.96 -11.54
CA ASN A 190 -0.92 -11.79 -10.69
C ASN A 190 -2.40 -11.38 -10.64
N SER A 191 -3.18 -12.12 -9.86
CA SER A 191 -4.58 -11.85 -9.57
C SER A 191 -4.91 -12.31 -8.14
N ASN A 192 -6.09 -11.95 -7.64
CA ASN A 192 -6.55 -12.38 -6.33
C ASN A 192 -6.74 -13.92 -6.29
N GLY A 193 -6.20 -14.52 -5.24
CA GLY A 193 -6.27 -15.95 -4.96
C GLY A 193 -7.44 -16.35 -4.09
N ALA A 194 -7.35 -17.58 -3.59
CA ALA A 194 -8.45 -18.24 -2.88
C ALA A 194 -8.52 -17.89 -1.39
N TYR A 195 -7.42 -17.44 -0.78
CA TYR A 195 -7.35 -17.20 0.66
C TYR A 195 -7.53 -15.73 0.99
N SER A 196 -8.22 -15.46 2.10
CA SER A 196 -8.28 -14.12 2.68
C SER A 196 -8.15 -14.16 4.19
N LEU A 197 -7.31 -13.30 4.76
CA LEU A 197 -7.21 -13.06 6.20
C LEU A 197 -8.09 -11.86 6.51
N VAL A 198 -9.14 -12.06 7.31
CA VAL A 198 -10.19 -11.07 7.56
C VAL A 198 -10.20 -10.69 9.04
N MET A 199 -10.24 -9.39 9.30
CA MET A 199 -10.53 -8.84 10.62
C MET A 199 -12.05 -8.76 10.81
N GLU A 200 -12.53 -9.62 11.69
CA GLU A 200 -13.90 -9.60 12.17
C GLU A 200 -14.00 -8.80 13.48
N PRO A 201 -15.20 -8.43 13.94
CA PRO A 201 -15.36 -7.63 15.16
C PRO A 201 -14.70 -8.24 16.42
N LYS A 202 -14.45 -9.55 16.45
CA LYS A 202 -13.92 -10.26 17.62
C LYS A 202 -12.65 -11.06 17.35
N ARG A 203 -12.22 -11.22 16.09
CA ARG A 203 -11.10 -12.12 15.76
C ARG A 203 -10.48 -11.82 14.40
N LEU A 204 -9.28 -12.32 14.18
CA LEU A 204 -8.77 -12.58 12.83
C LEU A 204 -9.13 -14.00 12.39
N ALA A 205 -9.58 -14.15 11.16
CA ALA A 205 -9.96 -15.42 10.58
C ALA A 205 -9.47 -15.54 9.13
N ILE A 206 -8.96 -16.71 8.78
CA ILE A 206 -8.62 -17.04 7.40
C ILE A 206 -9.82 -17.73 6.78
N TYR A 207 -10.18 -17.30 5.58
CA TYR A 207 -11.23 -17.86 4.76
C TYR A 207 -10.65 -18.44 3.48
N TYR A 208 -11.25 -19.51 2.99
CA TYR A 208 -10.95 -20.11 1.70
C TYR A 208 -12.16 -20.03 0.77
N LYS A 209 -11.94 -19.51 -0.44
CA LYS A 209 -12.92 -19.46 -1.52
C LYS A 209 -12.54 -20.47 -2.60
N SER A 210 -13.31 -21.55 -2.67
CA SER A 210 -13.15 -22.54 -3.73
C SER A 210 -13.48 -21.94 -5.10
N PRO A 211 -12.76 -22.29 -6.18
CA PRO A 211 -13.07 -21.83 -7.54
C PRO A 211 -14.51 -22.15 -7.98
N SER A 212 -15.11 -23.23 -7.47
CA SER A 212 -16.47 -23.67 -7.83
C SER A 212 -17.57 -23.06 -6.96
N SER A 213 -17.24 -22.21 -5.98
CA SER A 213 -18.19 -21.64 -5.02
C SER A 213 -18.08 -20.12 -4.94
N SER A 214 -19.23 -19.44 -4.95
CA SER A 214 -19.29 -18.01 -4.65
C SER A 214 -19.10 -17.71 -3.16
N LYS A 215 -19.32 -18.70 -2.28
CA LYS A 215 -19.20 -18.56 -0.82
C LYS A 215 -17.81 -18.95 -0.32
N SER A 216 -17.23 -18.08 0.49
CA SER A 216 -16.02 -18.37 1.27
C SER A 216 -16.36 -19.21 2.50
N LYS A 217 -15.50 -20.17 2.85
CA LYS A 217 -15.63 -20.99 4.06
C LYS A 217 -14.56 -20.59 5.07
N LEU A 218 -14.93 -20.58 6.35
CA LEU A 218 -13.95 -20.40 7.42
C LEU A 218 -12.91 -21.52 7.29
N TYR A 219 -11.65 -21.11 7.10
CA TYR A 219 -10.52 -22.02 6.92
C TYR A 219 -9.75 -22.18 8.23
N TYR A 220 -9.51 -21.08 8.94
CA TYR A 220 -8.80 -21.10 10.22
C TYR A 220 -9.15 -19.91 11.10
N THR A 221 -9.18 -20.13 12.40
CA THR A 221 -9.13 -19.11 13.43
C THR A 221 -8.58 -19.71 14.73
N SER A 222 -8.15 -18.89 15.67
CA SER A 222 -7.57 -19.32 16.93
C SER A 222 -7.85 -18.32 18.03
N ASP A 223 -7.89 -18.80 19.28
CA ASP A 223 -8.02 -17.95 20.47
C ASP A 223 -6.88 -16.93 20.58
N ARG A 224 -5.68 -17.25 20.06
CA ARG A 224 -4.54 -16.33 19.99
C ARG A 224 -4.85 -15.04 19.21
N PHE A 225 -5.80 -15.10 18.28
CA PHE A 225 -6.20 -13.98 17.44
C PHE A 225 -7.64 -13.53 17.72
N THR A 226 -8.16 -13.83 18.92
CA THR A 226 -9.54 -13.54 19.33
C THR A 226 -9.55 -12.67 20.58
N VAL A 227 -10.38 -11.63 20.58
CA VAL A 227 -10.56 -10.74 21.73
C VAL A 227 -11.81 -11.11 22.52
N LYS A 228 -11.69 -11.21 23.85
CA LYS A 228 -12.81 -11.56 24.73
C LYS A 228 -13.80 -10.39 24.87
N ASN A 229 -13.26 -9.21 25.17
CA ASN A 229 -14.04 -8.00 25.45
C ASN A 229 -13.91 -6.98 24.32
N GLY A 230 -14.90 -6.10 24.16
CA GLY A 230 -14.88 -5.04 23.14
C GLY A 230 -15.03 -5.55 21.70
N ARG A 231 -14.79 -4.68 20.73
CA ARG A 231 -14.78 -5.02 19.30
C ARG A 231 -13.52 -4.47 18.66
N LEU A 232 -12.88 -5.24 17.79
CA LEU A 232 -11.73 -4.80 17.00
C LEU A 232 -12.16 -3.65 16.07
N GLN A 233 -11.53 -2.51 16.25
CA GLN A 233 -11.57 -1.36 15.33
C GLN A 233 -10.37 -1.40 14.39
N TYR A 234 -9.23 -1.87 14.88
CA TYR A 234 -8.06 -2.13 14.08
C TYR A 234 -7.22 -3.26 14.67
N VAL A 235 -6.40 -3.87 13.82
CA VAL A 235 -5.28 -4.72 14.21
C VAL A 235 -4.05 -4.23 13.45
N THR A 236 -3.00 -3.85 14.19
CA THR A 236 -1.76 -3.30 13.61
C THR A 236 -0.66 -4.34 13.70
N PHE A 237 0.10 -4.54 12.61
CA PHE A 237 1.33 -5.32 12.66
C PHE A 237 2.47 -4.41 13.15
N GLN A 238 3.10 -4.76 14.26
CA GLN A 238 4.08 -3.94 14.95
C GLN A 238 5.42 -4.66 15.14
N SER A 239 6.46 -3.86 15.31
CA SER A 239 7.81 -4.31 15.69
C SER A 239 8.34 -3.37 16.76
N GLU A 240 8.34 -3.79 18.02
CA GLU A 240 8.75 -2.96 19.16
C GLU A 240 9.97 -3.55 19.85
N PRO A 241 10.97 -2.76 20.26
CA PRO A 241 12.10 -3.28 21.00
C PRO A 241 11.64 -3.79 22.38
N VAL A 242 12.16 -4.95 22.80
CA VAL A 242 11.81 -5.57 24.09
C VAL A 242 12.38 -4.77 25.26
N THR A 243 13.53 -4.14 25.05
CA THR A 243 14.22 -3.26 26.01
C THR A 243 14.72 -2.01 25.30
N GLU A 244 15.09 -0.97 26.04
CA GLU A 244 15.58 0.30 25.46
C GLU A 244 16.84 0.13 24.61
N GLU A 245 17.66 -0.88 24.90
CA GLU A 245 18.86 -1.20 24.13
C GLU A 245 18.55 -1.78 22.74
N GLY A 246 17.35 -2.33 22.53
CA GLY A 246 16.92 -2.85 21.22
C GLY A 246 17.74 -4.06 20.75
N PHE A 247 18.14 -4.96 21.66
CA PHE A 247 18.81 -6.21 21.27
C PHE A 247 17.85 -7.27 20.72
N SER A 248 16.59 -7.20 21.10
CA SER A 248 15.52 -8.02 20.52
C SER A 248 14.26 -7.19 20.34
N TYR A 249 13.43 -7.61 19.40
CA TYR A 249 12.20 -6.91 19.03
C TYR A 249 11.05 -7.90 19.01
N ASP A 250 9.90 -7.51 19.55
CA ASP A 250 8.67 -8.28 19.41
C ASP A 250 7.95 -7.91 18.12
N LEU A 251 7.78 -8.89 17.25
CA LEU A 251 6.89 -8.82 16.10
C LEU A 251 5.51 -9.27 16.54
N ALA A 252 4.54 -8.37 16.55
CA ALA A 252 3.23 -8.64 17.15
C ALA A 252 2.07 -8.10 16.32
N LEU A 253 0.89 -8.70 16.51
CA LEU A 253 -0.38 -8.10 16.11
C LEU A 253 -1.00 -7.40 17.32
N GLU A 254 -1.04 -6.07 17.28
CA GLU A 254 -1.62 -5.24 18.33
C GLU A 254 -3.13 -5.06 18.09
N PHE A 255 -3.94 -5.31 19.12
CA PHE A 255 -5.39 -5.22 19.04
C PHE A 255 -5.89 -3.89 19.61
N SER A 256 -6.82 -3.23 18.90
CA SER A 256 -7.41 -1.96 19.37
C SER A 256 -8.15 -2.06 20.72
N THR A 257 -8.49 -3.26 21.18
CA THR A 257 -9.12 -3.50 22.49
C THR A 257 -8.11 -3.59 23.64
N GLY A 258 -6.82 -3.41 23.35
CA GLY A 258 -5.73 -3.70 24.26
C GLY A 258 -5.24 -5.15 24.13
N GLY A 259 -3.95 -5.34 24.42
CA GLY A 259 -3.23 -6.59 24.26
C GLY A 259 -2.66 -6.79 22.85
N ASN A 260 -1.82 -7.82 22.73
CA ASN A 260 -1.20 -8.18 21.47
C ASN A 260 -1.08 -9.71 21.32
N ALA A 261 -0.84 -10.16 20.10
CA ALA A 261 -0.37 -11.49 19.81
C ALA A 261 1.07 -11.40 19.30
N ILE A 262 2.03 -11.60 20.20
CA ILE A 262 3.45 -11.75 19.83
C ILE A 262 3.56 -12.93 18.89
N LEU A 263 4.13 -12.75 17.71
CA LEU A 263 4.34 -13.77 16.68
C LEU A 263 5.75 -14.37 16.76
N ALA A 264 6.75 -13.51 16.94
CA ALA A 264 8.16 -13.88 17.06
C ALA A 264 8.93 -12.77 17.80
N THR A 265 10.12 -13.10 18.30
CA THR A 265 11.02 -12.14 18.97
C THR A 265 12.43 -12.22 18.38
N PRO A 266 12.69 -11.66 17.18
CA PRO A 266 14.03 -11.65 16.58
C PRO A 266 15.06 -10.93 17.45
N LYS A 267 16.32 -11.37 17.37
CA LYS A 267 17.45 -10.82 18.15
C LYS A 267 18.22 -9.73 17.39
N TYR A 268 17.50 -8.93 16.61
CA TYR A 268 18.01 -7.81 15.83
C TYR A 268 16.85 -6.88 15.47
N ASN A 269 17.16 -5.70 14.93
CA ASN A 269 16.13 -4.74 14.50
C ASN A 269 15.22 -5.35 13.42
N SER A 270 13.97 -5.62 13.80
CA SER A 270 12.96 -6.23 12.93
C SER A 270 11.93 -5.23 12.40
N THR A 271 12.20 -3.92 12.46
CA THR A 271 11.29 -2.88 11.93
C THR A 271 11.06 -3.02 10.42
N LEU A 272 12.03 -3.59 9.71
CA LEU A 272 11.91 -4.01 8.33
C LEU A 272 11.32 -5.43 8.25
N SER A 273 10.07 -5.57 8.66
CA SER A 273 9.30 -6.81 8.54
C SER A 273 7.97 -6.60 7.83
N PHE A 274 7.42 -7.69 7.30
CA PHE A 274 6.04 -7.70 6.85
C PHE A 274 5.38 -9.06 7.10
N LEU A 275 4.09 -9.02 7.41
CA LEU A 275 3.22 -10.20 7.49
C LEU A 275 2.54 -10.41 6.15
N ARG A 276 2.53 -11.64 5.63
CA ARG A 276 1.90 -11.99 4.35
C ARG A 276 0.99 -13.19 4.47
N LEU A 277 -0.17 -13.10 3.81
CA LEU A 277 -0.98 -14.26 3.46
C LEU A 277 -0.51 -14.84 2.13
N GLY A 278 0.18 -15.97 2.19
CA GLY A 278 0.76 -16.65 1.03
C GLY A 278 -0.27 -17.27 0.08
N VAL A 279 0.18 -17.60 -1.13
CA VAL A 279 -0.60 -18.35 -2.14
C VAL A 279 -1.07 -19.72 -1.64
N ASP A 280 -0.33 -20.26 -0.66
CA ASP A 280 -0.56 -21.54 0.03
C ASP A 280 -1.57 -21.41 1.19
N GLY A 281 -2.06 -20.20 1.47
CA GLY A 281 -2.95 -19.92 2.59
C GLY A 281 -2.23 -19.81 3.95
N ASN A 282 -0.91 -19.97 3.98
CA ASN A 282 -0.13 -19.80 5.20
C ASN A 282 0.06 -18.31 5.49
N VAL A 283 0.10 -17.95 6.77
CA VAL A 283 0.49 -16.59 7.18
C VAL A 283 1.93 -16.64 7.64
N LYS A 284 2.79 -15.86 6.99
CA LYS A 284 4.23 -15.82 7.26
C LYS A 284 4.64 -14.40 7.62
N VAL A 285 5.62 -14.27 8.52
CA VAL A 285 6.34 -13.01 8.72
C VAL A 285 7.71 -13.15 8.10
N TYR A 286 8.04 -12.19 7.24
CA TYR A 286 9.35 -12.04 6.63
C TYR A 286 10.05 -10.86 7.27
N THR A 287 11.28 -11.05 7.73
CA THR A 287 12.08 -10.01 8.38
C THR A 287 13.37 -9.81 7.58
N TYR A 288 13.71 -8.55 7.32
CA TYR A 288 14.88 -8.15 6.54
C TYR A 288 15.92 -7.52 7.45
N ASN A 289 17.13 -8.09 7.47
CA ASN A 289 18.28 -7.52 8.15
C ASN A 289 19.13 -6.72 7.15
N ASP A 290 18.96 -5.40 7.15
CA ASP A 290 19.67 -4.49 6.25
C ASP A 290 21.17 -4.36 6.53
N LYS A 291 21.68 -5.00 7.59
CA LYS A 291 23.11 -5.02 7.96
C LYS A 291 23.88 -6.22 7.38
N VAL A 292 23.19 -7.13 6.70
CA VAL A 292 23.77 -8.38 6.17
C VAL A 292 23.73 -8.40 4.65
N ASP A 293 24.82 -8.86 4.03
CA ASP A 293 25.02 -8.83 2.58
C ASP A 293 24.61 -10.14 1.86
N ILE A 294 24.38 -11.23 2.61
CA ILE A 294 23.95 -12.53 2.07
C ILE A 294 22.91 -13.12 3.03
N GLY A 295 21.76 -13.54 2.48
CA GLY A 295 20.70 -14.15 3.30
C GLY A 295 20.02 -13.15 4.24
N ALA A 296 19.85 -11.90 3.78
CA ALA A 296 19.26 -10.83 4.57
C ALA A 296 17.78 -11.05 4.93
N TRP A 297 17.09 -11.97 4.24
CA TRP A 297 15.71 -12.33 4.53
C TRP A 297 15.61 -13.58 5.41
N GLU A 298 14.79 -13.48 6.45
CA GLU A 298 14.41 -14.59 7.31
C GLU A 298 12.88 -14.76 7.31
N VAL A 299 12.39 -16.00 7.37
CA VAL A 299 10.99 -16.28 7.71
C VAL A 299 10.91 -16.48 9.22
N THR A 300 10.62 -15.41 9.96
CA THR A 300 10.66 -15.37 11.43
C THR A 300 9.44 -16.01 12.09
N PHE A 301 8.31 -16.08 11.38
CA PHE A 301 7.10 -16.75 11.85
C PHE A 301 6.38 -17.43 10.70
N THR A 302 5.80 -18.61 10.97
CA THR A 302 4.82 -19.24 10.07
C THR A 302 3.65 -19.80 10.86
N LEU A 303 2.44 -19.45 10.43
CA LEU A 303 1.20 -20.10 10.81
C LEU A 303 0.77 -21.01 9.66
N PHE A 304 0.63 -22.31 9.94
CA PHE A 304 0.19 -23.34 9.00
C PHE A 304 -1.27 -23.72 9.27
N PRO A 305 -2.26 -23.07 8.63
CA PRO A 305 -3.66 -23.28 8.98
C PRO A 305 -4.22 -24.59 8.39
N GLY A 306 -3.50 -25.20 7.45
CA GLY A 306 -3.84 -26.48 6.80
C GLY A 306 -3.01 -27.69 7.23
N GLY A 307 -2.07 -27.52 8.17
CA GLY A 307 -1.37 -28.64 8.78
C GLY A 307 -2.19 -29.16 9.94
N LYS A 308 -2.58 -30.44 9.94
CA LYS A 308 -2.84 -31.09 11.23
C LYS A 308 -1.55 -30.95 12.07
N PRO A 309 -1.65 -30.60 13.35
CA PRO A 309 -0.48 -30.51 14.23
C PRO A 309 0.33 -31.81 14.22
#